data_AF-A0A953M4E6-F1
#
_entry.id   AF-A0A953M4E6-F1
#
_cell.length_a   1.000
_cell.length_b   1.000
_cell.length_c   1.000
_cell.angle_alpha   90.00
_cell.angle_beta   90.00
_cell.angle_gamma   90.00
#
_symmetry.space_group_name_H-M   'P 1'
#
loop_
_entity.id
_entity.type
_entity.pdbx_description
1 polymer ?
#
loop_
_entity_poly.entity_id
_entity_poly.type
_entity_poly.pdbx_seq_one_letter_code
_entity_poly.pdbx_strand_id
1 'polypeptide(L)'
;HSAAAAALCDLSDAGVDALLGKAIDHTDPRVRANAIEALDRLVRRGGVGGENGRRFVEFKVAGEHRARANALRALSWRGDGLLDLGPTWDDLTLMLTDDRSPHRLAGVWLSERLLCGSVDRGDRWRALARHVASLARDEADAHIKARAVRCSRRLLGELARPAHAPSRFDPALGPAKVRLTRYAAAHAGGER
;
A
#
# COMPACT_ATOMS: atom_id res chain seq x y z
N HIS A 1 12.98 11.94 -11.36
CA HIS A 1 11.62 11.60 -11.81
C HIS A 1 10.60 11.29 -10.69
N SER A 2 10.99 10.78 -9.51
CA SER A 2 10.01 10.61 -8.39
C SER A 2 9.50 11.94 -7.80
N ALA A 3 10.34 12.99 -7.83
CA ALA A 3 9.99 14.31 -7.31
C ALA A 3 8.82 14.98 -8.05
N ALA A 4 8.71 14.79 -9.37
CA ALA A 4 7.66 15.41 -10.17
C ALA A 4 6.27 14.81 -9.86
N ALA A 5 6.16 13.47 -9.79
CA ALA A 5 4.91 12.82 -9.40
C ALA A 5 4.53 13.13 -7.94
N ALA A 6 5.51 13.27 -7.05
CA ALA A 6 5.28 13.67 -5.67
C ALA A 6 4.79 15.12 -5.56
N ALA A 7 5.37 16.05 -6.33
CA ALA A 7 4.97 17.45 -6.34
C ALA A 7 3.54 17.64 -6.89
N LEU A 8 3.14 16.83 -7.87
CA LEU A 8 1.77 16.85 -8.40
C LEU A 8 0.71 16.42 -7.36
N CYS A 9 1.07 15.58 -6.37
CA CYS A 9 0.14 15.18 -5.30
C CYS A 9 -0.25 16.32 -4.36
N ASP A 10 0.49 17.43 -4.35
CA ASP A 10 0.22 18.58 -3.49
C ASP A 10 -0.62 19.66 -4.19
N LEU A 11 -0.96 19.45 -5.46
CA LEU A 11 -1.90 20.27 -6.21
C LEU A 11 -3.30 19.62 -6.10
N SER A 12 -4.26 20.34 -5.53
CA SER A 12 -5.62 19.84 -5.33
C SER A 12 -6.51 20.27 -6.49
N ASP A 13 -6.51 19.56 -7.62
CA ASP A 13 -7.42 19.86 -8.72
C ASP A 13 -7.72 18.66 -9.61
N ALA A 14 -8.91 18.68 -10.23
CA ALA A 14 -9.34 17.71 -11.24
C ALA A 14 -8.34 17.56 -12.41
N GLY A 15 -7.50 18.56 -12.65
CA GLY A 15 -6.39 18.48 -13.61
C GLY A 15 -5.32 17.45 -13.25
N VAL A 16 -5.13 17.15 -11.95
CA VAL A 16 -4.15 16.15 -11.48
C VAL A 16 -4.60 14.74 -11.85
N ASP A 17 -5.88 14.42 -11.72
CA ASP A 17 -6.38 13.09 -12.09
C ASP A 17 -6.21 12.83 -13.60
N ALA A 18 -6.50 13.81 -14.45
CA ALA A 18 -6.28 13.70 -15.89
C ALA A 18 -4.79 13.53 -16.26
N LEU A 19 -3.89 14.26 -15.59
CA LEU A 19 -2.44 14.12 -15.80
C LEU A 19 -1.92 12.76 -15.33
N LEU A 20 -2.38 12.28 -14.17
CA LEU A 20 -2.04 10.96 -13.67
C LEU A 20 -2.58 9.85 -14.57
N GLY A 21 -3.79 10.00 -15.11
CA GLY A 21 -4.35 9.10 -16.12
C GLY A 21 -3.42 8.96 -17.34
N LYS A 22 -2.93 10.07 -17.90
CA LYS A 22 -1.94 10.04 -18.99
C LYS A 22 -0.61 9.39 -18.59
N ALA A 23 -0.12 9.66 -17.38
CA ALA A 23 1.14 9.10 -16.89
C ALA A 23 1.05 7.59 -16.60
N ILE A 24 -0.13 7.10 -16.26
CA ILE A 24 -0.43 5.68 -16.08
C ILE A 24 -0.28 4.89 -17.40
N ASP A 25 -0.57 5.52 -18.54
CA ASP A 25 -0.43 4.92 -19.88
C ASP A 25 0.96 5.13 -20.50
N HIS A 26 1.91 5.69 -19.75
CA HIS A 26 3.25 5.98 -20.25
C HIS A 26 4.04 4.70 -20.57
N THR A 27 4.88 4.70 -21.61
CA THR A 27 5.66 3.53 -22.05
C THR A 27 6.72 3.09 -21.05
N ASP A 28 7.35 4.04 -20.34
CA ASP A 28 8.30 3.76 -19.24
C ASP A 28 7.58 3.19 -17.99
N PRO A 29 7.90 1.95 -17.56
CA PRO A 29 7.33 1.32 -16.36
C PRO A 29 7.56 2.12 -15.07
N ARG A 30 8.64 2.90 -14.97
CA ARG A 30 8.92 3.73 -13.80
C ARG A 30 7.95 4.90 -13.70
N VAL A 31 7.58 5.51 -14.82
CA VAL A 31 6.59 6.59 -14.87
C VAL A 31 5.23 6.05 -14.45
N ARG A 32 4.81 4.90 -15.00
CA ARG A 32 3.55 4.25 -14.61
C ARG A 32 3.49 3.94 -13.12
N ALA A 33 4.53 3.29 -12.58
CA ALA A 33 4.57 2.94 -11.16
C ALA A 33 4.47 4.18 -10.26
N ASN A 34 5.17 5.27 -10.60
CA ASN A 34 5.08 6.53 -9.86
C ASN A 34 3.69 7.16 -9.96
N ALA A 35 3.04 7.09 -11.13
CA ALA A 35 1.70 7.60 -11.34
C ALA A 35 0.66 6.83 -10.50
N ILE A 36 0.76 5.50 -10.45
CA ILE A 36 -0.08 4.63 -9.59
C ILE A 36 0.11 4.99 -8.11
N GLU A 37 1.36 5.19 -7.67
CA GLU A 37 1.64 5.59 -6.29
C GLU A 37 1.09 7.00 -5.97
N ALA A 38 1.20 7.94 -6.91
CA ALA A 38 0.65 9.28 -6.76
C ALA A 38 -0.89 9.26 -6.66
N LEU A 39 -1.54 8.44 -7.50
CA LEU A 39 -2.99 8.25 -7.47
C LEU A 39 -3.45 7.58 -6.16
N ASP A 40 -2.74 6.57 -5.66
CA ASP A 40 -2.99 5.98 -4.33
C ASP A 40 -2.95 7.06 -3.24
N ARG A 41 -1.93 7.92 -3.23
CA ARG A 41 -1.82 9.01 -2.25
C ARG A 41 -2.97 10.00 -2.36
N LEU A 42 -3.36 10.39 -3.59
CA LEU A 42 -4.46 11.31 -3.83
C LEU A 42 -5.78 10.76 -3.27
N VAL A 43 -6.06 9.49 -3.55
CA VAL A 43 -7.26 8.79 -3.07
C VAL A 43 -7.27 8.70 -1.54
N ARG A 44 -6.14 8.33 -0.93
CA ARG A 44 -6.02 8.25 0.54
C ARG A 44 -6.18 9.61 1.24
N ARG A 45 -5.99 10.72 0.53
CA ARG A 45 -6.25 12.09 1.03
C ARG A 45 -7.71 12.52 0.86
N GLY A 46 -8.61 11.64 0.44
CA GLY A 46 -10.01 11.96 0.17
C GLY A 46 -10.26 12.57 -1.20
N GLY A 47 -9.25 12.57 -2.09
CA GLY A 47 -9.43 12.96 -3.49
C GLY A 47 -10.33 11.96 -4.22
N VAL A 48 -11.16 12.46 -5.14
CA VAL A 48 -11.98 11.61 -5.99
C VAL A 48 -11.04 10.88 -6.94
N GLY A 49 -10.76 9.61 -6.65
CA GLY A 49 -9.94 8.75 -7.50
C GLY A 49 -10.55 8.45 -8.88
N GLY A 50 -11.69 9.05 -9.20
CA GLY A 50 -12.36 8.99 -10.49
C GLY A 50 -12.42 7.61 -11.12
N GLU A 51 -12.34 7.60 -12.44
CA GLU A 51 -12.21 6.40 -13.26
C GLU A 51 -10.83 5.74 -13.09
N ASN A 52 -9.77 6.54 -12.93
CA ASN A 52 -8.39 6.05 -12.83
C ASN A 52 -8.18 5.11 -11.63
N GLY A 53 -8.90 5.33 -10.54
CA GLY A 53 -8.85 4.49 -9.36
C GLY A 53 -9.39 3.08 -9.60
N ARG A 54 -10.30 2.89 -10.56
CA ARG A 54 -10.79 1.57 -10.96
C ARG A 54 -9.73 0.77 -11.70
N ARG A 55 -8.80 1.45 -12.38
CA ARG A 55 -7.71 0.85 -13.15
C ARG A 55 -6.67 0.12 -12.29
N PHE A 56 -6.67 0.28 -10.96
CA PHE A 56 -5.79 -0.52 -10.09
C PHE A 56 -6.02 -2.04 -10.25
N VAL A 57 -7.23 -2.47 -10.60
CA VAL A 57 -7.52 -3.89 -10.89
C VAL A 57 -6.75 -4.36 -12.14
N GLU A 58 -6.62 -3.50 -13.16
CA GLU A 58 -5.85 -3.81 -14.37
C GLU A 58 -4.34 -3.89 -14.06
N PHE A 59 -3.82 -2.98 -13.24
CA PHE A 59 -2.40 -2.99 -12.88
C PHE A 59 -2.00 -4.12 -11.95
N LYS A 60 -2.95 -4.67 -11.20
CA LYS A 60 -2.73 -5.86 -10.37
C LYS A 60 -2.35 -7.09 -11.22
N VAL A 61 -2.88 -7.21 -12.43
CA VAL A 61 -2.56 -8.31 -13.35
C VAL A 61 -1.41 -7.97 -14.32
N ALA A 62 -0.92 -6.72 -14.30
CA ALA A 62 0.17 -6.31 -15.16
C ALA A 62 1.48 -7.03 -14.80
N GLY A 63 2.26 -7.38 -15.84
CA GLY A 63 3.51 -8.11 -15.69
C GLY A 63 4.62 -7.35 -14.94
N GLU A 64 4.47 -6.03 -14.74
CA GLU A 64 5.51 -5.22 -14.11
C GLU A 64 5.36 -5.12 -12.58
N HIS A 65 6.33 -5.69 -11.87
CA HIS A 65 6.36 -5.85 -10.41
C HIS A 65 6.07 -4.57 -9.60
N ARG A 66 6.62 -3.41 -9.98
CA ARG A 66 6.43 -2.16 -9.21
C ARG A 66 5.01 -1.62 -9.35
N ALA A 67 4.50 -1.60 -10.58
CA ALA A 67 3.14 -1.17 -10.86
C ALA A 67 2.13 -2.08 -10.14
N ARG A 68 2.36 -3.41 -10.22
CA ARG A 68 1.56 -4.42 -9.53
C ARG A 68 1.55 -4.22 -8.01
N ALA A 69 2.70 -4.06 -7.38
CA ALA A 69 2.78 -3.82 -5.93
C ALA A 69 2.11 -2.52 -5.49
N ASN A 70 2.27 -1.43 -6.26
CA ASN A 70 1.61 -0.16 -5.97
C ASN A 70 0.09 -0.26 -6.12
N ALA A 71 -0.39 -0.98 -7.14
CA ALA A 71 -1.81 -1.20 -7.36
C ALA A 71 -2.44 -2.07 -6.25
N LEU A 72 -1.79 -3.17 -5.87
CA LEU A 72 -2.20 -4.01 -4.74
C LEU A 72 -2.28 -3.23 -3.43
N ARG A 73 -1.29 -2.37 -3.17
CA ARG A 73 -1.33 -1.46 -2.02
C ARG A 73 -2.54 -0.55 -2.09
N ALA A 74 -2.79 0.09 -3.23
CA ALA A 74 -3.91 1.00 -3.39
C ALA A 74 -5.26 0.30 -3.16
N LEU A 75 -5.39 -0.95 -3.64
CA LEU A 75 -6.58 -1.79 -3.43
C LEU A 75 -6.75 -2.19 -1.96
N SER A 76 -5.67 -2.47 -1.22
CA SER A 76 -5.75 -2.90 0.19
C SER A 76 -6.38 -1.89 1.15
N TRP A 77 -6.38 -0.60 0.78
CA TRP A 77 -6.92 0.48 1.61
C TRP A 77 -8.39 0.81 1.32
N ARG A 78 -8.92 0.40 0.17
CA ARG A 78 -10.26 0.76 -0.30
C ARG A 78 -11.31 -0.24 0.19
N GLY A 79 -11.30 -0.55 1.49
CA GLY A 79 -12.18 -1.53 2.15
C GLY A 79 -13.68 -1.19 2.14
N ASP A 80 -14.20 -0.65 1.04
CA ASP A 80 -15.57 -0.17 0.86
C ASP A 80 -16.54 -1.29 0.44
N GLY A 81 -16.23 -2.55 0.76
CA GLY A 81 -17.10 -3.71 0.49
C GLY A 81 -17.32 -4.05 -1.00
N LEU A 82 -16.97 -3.17 -1.94
CA LEU A 82 -17.20 -3.36 -3.38
C LEU A 82 -16.16 -4.27 -4.05
N LEU A 83 -14.99 -4.43 -3.45
CA LEU A 83 -13.94 -5.32 -3.93
C LEU A 83 -13.43 -6.10 -2.72
N ASP A 84 -13.87 -7.35 -2.59
CA ASP A 84 -13.38 -8.29 -1.60
C ASP A 84 -11.84 -8.25 -1.57
N LEU A 85 -11.26 -8.05 -0.39
CA LEU A 85 -9.82 -7.98 -0.19
C LEU A 85 -9.15 -9.35 -0.37
N GLY A 86 -9.90 -10.45 -0.46
CA GLY A 86 -9.41 -11.80 -0.73
C GLY A 86 -8.38 -11.85 -1.88
N PRO A 87 -8.71 -11.33 -3.08
CA PRO A 87 -7.78 -11.26 -4.19
C PRO A 87 -6.46 -10.51 -3.94
N THR A 88 -6.30 -9.68 -2.91
CA THR A 88 -5.02 -8.96 -2.71
C THR A 88 -3.96 -9.80 -2.01
N TRP A 89 -4.37 -10.78 -1.20
CA TRP A 89 -3.47 -11.64 -0.42
C TRP A 89 -2.85 -12.75 -1.26
N ASP A 90 -3.64 -13.37 -2.13
CA ASP A 90 -3.15 -14.40 -3.04
C ASP A 90 -2.12 -13.80 -4.01
N ASP A 91 -2.41 -12.61 -4.54
CA ASP A 91 -1.47 -11.90 -5.40
C ASP A 91 -0.18 -11.47 -4.71
N LEU A 92 -0.25 -11.02 -3.45
CA LEU A 92 0.95 -10.77 -2.67
C LEU A 92 1.76 -12.05 -2.45
N THR A 93 1.08 -13.17 -2.15
CA THR A 93 1.73 -14.47 -1.99
C THR A 93 2.42 -14.90 -3.29
N LEU A 94 1.75 -14.77 -4.43
CA LEU A 94 2.32 -15.02 -5.75
C LEU A 94 3.57 -14.16 -6.01
N MET A 95 3.57 -12.89 -5.60
CA MET A 95 4.76 -12.04 -5.73
C MET A 95 5.91 -12.51 -4.85
N LEU A 96 5.63 -12.94 -3.61
CA LEU A 96 6.65 -13.42 -2.67
C LEU A 96 7.29 -14.75 -3.09
N THR A 97 6.57 -15.56 -3.88
CA THR A 97 7.03 -16.85 -4.39
C THR A 97 7.39 -16.83 -5.88
N ASP A 98 7.43 -15.66 -6.52
CA ASP A 98 7.76 -15.54 -7.95
C ASP A 98 9.24 -15.90 -8.20
N ASP A 99 9.53 -16.59 -9.30
CA ASP A 99 10.91 -16.98 -9.65
C ASP A 99 11.81 -15.77 -9.94
N ARG A 100 11.21 -14.63 -10.31
CA ARG A 100 11.95 -13.41 -10.65
C ARG A 100 12.23 -12.57 -9.40
N SER A 101 13.50 -12.33 -9.11
CA SER A 101 13.95 -11.52 -7.97
C SER A 101 13.26 -10.16 -7.83
N PRO A 102 12.99 -9.38 -8.92
CA PRO A 102 12.28 -8.10 -8.80
C PRO A 102 10.86 -8.22 -8.23
N HIS A 103 10.16 -9.32 -8.54
CA HIS A 103 8.80 -9.57 -8.05
C HIS A 103 8.81 -9.88 -6.54
N ARG A 104 9.74 -10.75 -6.10
CA ARG A 104 9.91 -11.05 -4.67
C ARG A 104 10.28 -9.82 -3.86
N LEU A 105 11.21 -9.00 -4.37
CA LEU A 105 11.58 -7.73 -3.74
C LEU A 105 10.39 -6.78 -3.61
N ALA A 106 9.56 -6.67 -4.65
CA ALA A 106 8.35 -5.86 -4.60
C ALA A 106 7.29 -6.43 -3.64
N GLY A 107 7.17 -7.76 -3.54
CA GLY A 107 6.31 -8.43 -2.56
C GLY A 107 6.75 -8.13 -1.12
N VAL A 108 8.05 -8.17 -0.82
CA VAL A 108 8.58 -7.79 0.50
C VAL A 108 8.30 -6.31 0.79
N TRP A 109 8.51 -5.43 -0.19
CA TRP A 109 8.19 -4.01 -0.06
C TRP A 109 6.71 -3.78 0.25
N LEU A 110 5.81 -4.48 -0.45
CA LEU A 110 4.37 -4.36 -0.23
C LEU A 110 4.00 -4.84 1.17
N SER A 111 4.52 -5.99 1.58
CA SER A 111 4.34 -6.55 2.92
C SER A 111 4.72 -5.55 4.02
N GLU A 112 5.84 -4.83 3.86
CA GLU A 112 6.26 -3.78 4.80
C GLU A 112 5.30 -2.60 4.90
N ARG A 113 4.53 -2.30 3.84
CA ARG A 113 3.58 -1.18 3.79
C ARG A 113 2.21 -1.56 4.33
N LEU A 114 1.81 -2.81 4.20
CA LEU A 114 0.58 -3.33 4.80
C LEU A 114 0.68 -3.42 6.33
N LEU A 115 1.90 -3.47 6.89
CA LEU A 115 2.17 -3.38 8.34
C LEU A 115 1.52 -2.18 9.03
N CYS A 116 1.41 -1.06 8.33
CA CYS A 116 0.83 0.16 8.85
C CYS A 116 -0.68 0.10 8.59
N GLY A 117 -1.51 0.04 9.64
CA GLY A 117 -2.95 0.31 9.54
C GLY A 117 -3.92 -0.87 9.63
N SER A 118 -3.47 -2.13 9.65
CA SER A 118 -4.40 -3.26 9.88
C SER A 118 -4.72 -3.42 11.38
N VAL A 119 -5.99 -3.21 11.74
CA VAL A 119 -6.55 -3.54 13.06
C VAL A 119 -6.79 -5.04 13.24
N ASP A 120 -7.04 -5.77 12.14
CA ASP A 120 -7.19 -7.22 12.17
C ASP A 120 -5.87 -7.91 11.81
N ARG A 121 -5.36 -8.71 12.76
CA ARG A 121 -4.12 -9.50 12.66
C ARG A 121 -4.43 -11.00 12.69
N GLY A 122 -5.57 -11.38 12.11
CA GLY A 122 -6.00 -12.78 11.99
C GLY A 122 -5.10 -13.66 11.10
N ASP A 123 -5.66 -14.76 10.62
CA ASP A 123 -4.86 -15.83 10.00
C ASP A 123 -4.13 -15.43 8.73
N ARG A 124 -4.69 -14.49 7.95
CA ARG A 124 -4.04 -13.94 6.75
C ARG A 124 -2.70 -13.25 7.10
N TRP A 125 -2.65 -12.55 8.23
CA TRP A 125 -1.43 -11.90 8.69
C TRP A 125 -0.37 -12.91 9.13
N ARG A 126 -0.79 -13.98 9.81
CA ARG A 126 0.09 -15.10 10.19
C ARG A 126 0.62 -15.82 8.94
N ALA A 127 -0.21 -16.01 7.92
CA ALA A 127 0.21 -16.57 6.64
C ALA A 127 1.27 -15.67 5.97
N LEU A 128 1.04 -14.36 5.88
CA LEU A 128 2.01 -13.42 5.34
C LEU A 128 3.35 -13.48 6.10
N ALA A 129 3.30 -13.44 7.43
CA ALA A 129 4.50 -13.53 8.27
C ALA A 129 5.31 -14.80 8.00
N ARG A 130 4.62 -15.94 7.80
CA ARG A 130 5.26 -17.22 7.42
C ARG A 130 5.92 -17.15 6.04
N HIS A 131 5.24 -16.61 5.03
CA HIS A 131 5.82 -16.48 3.68
C HIS A 131 7.06 -15.59 3.68
N VAL A 132 7.00 -14.43 4.31
CA VAL A 132 8.15 -13.52 4.41
C VAL A 132 9.30 -14.13 5.23
N ALA A 133 8.98 -14.89 6.29
CA ALA A 133 9.99 -15.60 7.07
C ALA A 133 10.66 -16.75 6.28
N SER A 134 9.92 -17.48 5.44
CA SER A 134 10.51 -18.48 4.54
C SER A 134 11.44 -17.80 3.55
N LEU A 135 10.98 -16.73 2.88
CA LEU A 135 11.81 -15.97 1.96
C LEU A 135 13.09 -15.44 2.65
N ALA A 136 12.98 -14.95 3.89
CA ALA A 136 14.14 -14.51 4.67
C ALA A 136 15.16 -15.63 4.97
N ARG A 137 14.74 -16.89 4.99
CA ARG A 137 15.61 -18.05 5.22
C ARG A 137 16.27 -18.51 3.92
N ASP A 138 15.45 -18.67 2.88
CA ASP A 138 15.77 -19.47 1.69
C ASP A 138 16.23 -18.61 0.50
N GLU A 139 16.02 -17.28 0.54
CA GLU A 139 16.44 -16.38 -0.54
C GLU A 139 17.97 -16.38 -0.74
N ALA A 140 18.37 -16.48 -2.01
CA ALA A 140 19.77 -16.46 -2.43
C ALA A 140 20.28 -15.02 -2.62
N ASP A 141 19.43 -14.11 -3.09
CA ASP A 141 19.79 -12.70 -3.22
C ASP A 141 19.92 -12.04 -1.83
N ALA A 142 21.15 -11.66 -1.47
CA ALA A 142 21.46 -11.09 -0.16
C ALA A 142 20.68 -9.78 0.14
N HIS A 143 20.37 -8.97 -0.88
CA HIS A 143 19.62 -7.74 -0.71
C HIS A 143 18.16 -8.03 -0.36
N ILE A 144 17.52 -8.93 -1.11
CA ILE A 144 16.15 -9.36 -0.85
C ILE A 144 16.07 -10.05 0.51
N LYS A 145 17.01 -10.96 0.81
CA LYS A 145 17.11 -11.66 2.09
C LYS A 145 17.18 -10.68 3.26
N ALA A 146 18.08 -9.70 3.20
CA ALA A 146 18.23 -8.70 4.26
C ALA A 146 16.93 -7.90 4.49
N ARG A 147 16.21 -7.57 3.41
CA ARG A 147 14.91 -6.89 3.51
C ARG A 147 13.83 -7.80 4.10
N ALA A 148 13.75 -9.04 3.64
CA ALA A 148 12.82 -10.04 4.14
C ALA A 148 13.04 -10.33 5.63
N VAL A 149 14.29 -10.41 6.11
CA VAL A 149 14.62 -10.56 7.54
C VAL A 149 14.08 -9.40 8.36
N ARG A 150 14.26 -8.15 7.90
CA ARG A 150 13.72 -6.98 8.62
C ARG A 150 12.20 -6.98 8.60
N CYS A 151 11.58 -7.29 7.46
CA CYS A 151 10.13 -7.35 7.32
C CYS A 151 9.52 -8.45 8.21
N SER A 152 10.08 -9.66 8.21
CA SER A 152 9.59 -10.79 9.02
C SER A 152 9.68 -10.51 10.51
N ARG A 153 10.80 -9.94 10.98
CA ARG A 153 10.95 -9.52 12.38
C ARG A 153 9.87 -8.52 12.79
N ARG A 154 9.53 -7.58 11.91
CA ARG A 154 8.45 -6.60 12.17
C ARG A 154 7.08 -7.26 12.19
N LEU A 155 6.77 -8.11 11.21
CA LEU A 155 5.51 -8.87 11.12
C LEU A 155 5.28 -9.74 12.37
N LEU A 156 6.29 -10.52 12.75
CA LEU A 156 6.25 -11.39 13.94
C LEU A 156 6.17 -10.57 15.23
N GLY A 157 6.90 -9.45 15.29
CA GLY A 157 6.80 -8.51 16.40
C GLY A 157 5.38 -7.97 16.57
N GLU A 158 4.68 -7.64 15.47
CA GLU A 158 3.28 -7.20 15.54
C GLU A 158 2.31 -8.34 15.89
N LEU A 159 2.57 -9.59 15.49
CA LEU A 159 1.77 -10.76 15.90
C LEU A 159 1.89 -11.09 17.39
N ALA A 160 3.08 -10.88 17.97
CA ALA A 160 3.33 -11.12 19.38
C ALA A 160 2.73 -10.04 20.30
N ARG A 161 2.20 -8.95 19.73
CA ARG A 161 1.64 -7.86 20.51
C ARG A 161 0.21 -8.16 20.98
N PRO A 162 -0.16 -7.73 22.19
CA PRO A 162 -1.56 -7.74 22.61
C PRO A 162 -2.44 -6.95 21.64
N ALA A 163 -3.63 -7.47 21.34
CA ALA A 163 -4.56 -6.86 20.38
C ALA A 163 -4.94 -5.40 20.71
N HIS A 164 -4.82 -5.01 21.98
CA HIS A 164 -5.18 -3.67 22.46
C HIS A 164 -4.00 -2.68 22.52
N ALA A 165 -2.78 -3.09 22.20
CA ALA A 165 -1.62 -2.20 22.24
C ALA A 165 -1.55 -1.35 20.96
N PRO A 166 -1.51 0.00 21.04
CA PRO A 166 -1.48 0.88 19.86
C PRO A 166 -0.24 0.58 19.01
N SER A 167 -0.40 0.41 17.69
CA SER A 167 0.72 0.10 16.79
C SER A 167 1.89 1.06 17.01
N ARG A 168 3.11 0.53 17.10
CA ARG A 168 4.34 1.35 17.25
C ARG A 168 4.68 2.07 15.94
N PHE A 169 3.93 1.78 14.88
CA PHE A 169 4.16 2.21 13.52
C PHE A 169 2.89 2.82 12.91
N ASP A 170 2.11 3.54 13.73
CA ASP A 170 1.01 4.35 13.23
C ASP A 170 1.56 5.39 12.22
N PRO A 171 1.21 5.32 10.93
CA PRO A 171 1.65 6.30 9.95
C PRO A 171 1.04 7.70 10.17
N ALA A 172 -0.03 7.82 10.99
CA ALA A 172 -0.52 9.12 11.45
C ALA A 172 0.41 9.76 12.51
N LEU A 173 1.25 8.94 13.15
CA LEU A 173 2.37 9.38 13.99
C LEU A 173 3.65 9.50 13.15
N GLY A 174 3.60 10.29 12.07
CA GLY A 174 4.81 10.83 11.46
C GLY A 174 5.75 11.47 12.51
N PRO A 175 7.03 11.72 12.22
CA PRO A 175 7.92 12.36 13.18
C PRO A 175 7.31 13.67 13.68
N ALA A 176 6.77 13.63 14.90
CA ALA A 176 6.11 14.69 15.67
C ALA A 176 5.40 15.82 14.88
N LYS A 177 4.08 15.94 15.11
CA LYS A 177 3.10 16.96 14.65
C LYS A 177 2.31 16.42 13.44
N VAL A 178 1.00 16.16 13.55
CA VAL A 178 -0.07 17.16 13.66
C VAL A 178 -1.30 16.53 14.34
N ARG A 179 -1.97 17.36 15.17
CA ARG A 179 -3.13 17.05 16.02
C ARG A 179 -4.36 16.61 15.20
N LEU A 180 -5.02 15.55 15.68
CA LEU A 180 -6.45 15.33 15.46
C LEU A 180 -7.24 16.42 16.19
N THR A 181 -7.96 17.26 15.45
CA THR A 181 -9.10 17.99 16.01
C THR A 181 -10.15 18.20 14.91
N ARG A 182 -11.39 17.87 15.26
CA ARG A 182 -12.67 18.12 14.57
C ARG A 182 -13.19 17.01 13.65
N TYR A 183 -13.86 16.04 14.28
CA TYR A 183 -15.02 15.36 13.71
C TYR A 183 -16.25 15.40 14.66
N ALA A 184 -16.35 16.43 15.51
CA ALA A 184 -17.43 16.57 16.49
C ALA A 184 -18.14 17.94 16.43
N ALA A 185 -18.14 18.64 15.29
CA ALA A 185 -18.74 19.97 15.16
C ALA A 185 -19.75 20.13 14.00
N ALA A 186 -20.26 19.03 13.43
CA ALA A 186 -21.22 19.10 12.31
C ALA A 186 -22.67 18.66 12.67
N HIS A 187 -22.95 18.26 13.92
CA HIS A 187 -24.29 17.78 14.30
C HIS A 187 -24.88 18.40 15.59
N ALA A 188 -24.33 19.53 16.05
CA ALA A 188 -24.92 20.28 17.17
C ALA A 188 -25.33 21.68 16.68
N GLY A 189 -26.50 21.78 16.05
CA GLY A 189 -27.01 23.07 15.59
C GLY A 189 -28.21 22.93 14.67
N GLY A 190 -29.32 22.43 15.20
CA GLY A 190 -30.55 22.25 14.43
C GLY A 190 -31.80 22.22 15.31
N GLU A 191 -31.89 23.12 16.29
CA GLU A 191 -33.18 23.50 16.90
C GLU A 191 -33.12 24.98 17.28
N ARG A 192 -33.80 25.81 16.47
CA ARG A 192 -34.62 26.94 16.90
C ARG A 192 -35.42 27.48 15.73
#